data_AF-A0A7S0YR48-F1
#
_entry.id   AF-A0A7S0YR48-F1
#
_cell.length_a   1.000
_cell.length_b   1.000
_cell.length_c   1.000
_cell.angle_alpha   90.00
_cell.angle_beta   90.00
_cell.angle_gamma   90.00
#
_symmetry.space_group_name_H-M   'P 1'
#
loop_
_entity.id
_entity.type
_entity.pdbx_description
1 polymer ?
#
loop_
_entity_poly.entity_id
_entity_poly.type
_entity_poly.pdbx_seq_one_letter_code
_entity_poly.pdbx_strand_id
1 'polypeptide(L)'
;RGGGVIGGPLQGSVFAIASNGTTLYVGGKFNQFVSTVFNGVALYDGRRWNPLPSATGVGVEGGDVQAIAVSGRFVYVGGSFVRAGGAEARYIARYDGNRWSSVGEVDGTVLSLA
;
A
#
# COMPACT_ATOMS: atom_id res chain seq x y z
N ARG A 1 22.04 -21.27 15.98
CA ARG A 1 22.11 -21.30 14.50
C ARG A 1 20.70 -21.52 13.97
N GLY A 2 20.21 -20.67 13.05
CA GLY A 2 18.99 -20.94 12.29
C GLY A 2 17.76 -20.10 12.61
N GLY A 3 17.89 -18.79 12.85
CA GLY A 3 16.76 -17.85 12.82
C GLY A 3 16.89 -16.98 11.58
N GLY A 4 16.59 -17.53 10.39
CA GLY A 4 16.59 -16.76 9.16
C GLY A 4 15.64 -15.58 9.33
N VAL A 5 16.14 -14.36 9.18
CA VAL A 5 15.29 -13.17 9.09
C VAL A 5 14.39 -13.40 7.87
N ILE A 6 13.13 -13.80 8.11
CA ILE A 6 12.11 -13.81 7.07
C ILE A 6 11.74 -12.34 6.85
N GLY A 7 12.56 -11.63 6.08
CA GLY A 7 12.47 -10.18 5.95
C GLY A 7 13.77 -9.55 5.47
N GLY A 8 14.25 -9.94 4.29
CA GLY A 8 15.12 -9.05 3.50
C GLY A 8 14.48 -7.67 3.28
N PRO A 9 15.25 -6.67 2.83
CA PRO A 9 14.73 -5.33 2.63
C PRO A 9 13.67 -5.29 1.53
N LEU A 10 12.65 -4.43 1.68
CA LEU A 10 11.76 -4.05 0.58
C LEU A 10 12.63 -3.57 -0.59
N GLN A 11 12.51 -4.21 -1.76
CA GLN A 11 13.26 -3.82 -2.94
C GLN A 11 12.48 -2.75 -3.71
N GLY A 12 12.94 -1.51 -3.63
CA GLY A 12 12.32 -0.35 -4.24
C GLY A 12 12.41 0.87 -3.36
N SER A 13 11.70 1.93 -3.74
CA SER A 13 11.67 3.18 -2.99
C SER A 13 10.39 3.28 -2.18
N VAL A 14 10.52 3.65 -0.91
CA VAL A 14 9.39 4.07 -0.06
C VAL A 14 9.27 5.58 -0.17
N PHE A 15 8.06 6.07 -0.46
CA PHE A 15 7.75 7.50 -0.58
C PHE A 15 6.87 8.01 0.56
N ALA A 16 6.03 7.13 1.12
CA ALA A 16 5.08 7.49 2.16
C ALA A 16 5.06 6.46 3.29
N ILE A 17 4.75 6.93 4.50
CA ILE A 17 4.63 6.13 5.70
C ILE A 17 3.51 6.69 6.58
N ALA A 18 2.70 5.81 7.15
CA ALA A 18 1.64 6.17 8.10
C ALA A 18 1.45 5.06 9.13
N SER A 19 0.86 5.36 10.29
CA SER A 19 0.63 4.37 11.35
C SER A 19 -0.72 4.60 12.02
N ASN A 20 -1.35 3.50 12.46
CA ASN A 20 -2.51 3.54 13.38
C ASN A 20 -2.13 3.25 14.84
N GLY A 21 -0.84 3.31 15.17
CA GLY A 21 -0.29 3.01 16.49
C GLY A 21 0.11 1.55 16.71
N THR A 22 -0.52 0.60 16.00
CA THR A 22 -0.18 -0.83 16.07
C THR A 22 0.42 -1.39 14.79
N THR A 23 0.17 -0.73 13.67
CA THR A 23 0.55 -1.18 12.33
C THR A 23 1.14 -0.01 11.57
N LEU A 24 2.32 -0.24 10.98
CA LEU A 24 2.95 0.71 10.08
C LEU A 24 2.56 0.37 8.65
N TYR A 25 2.17 1.37 7.87
CA TYR A 25 1.86 1.26 6.45
C TYR A 25 2.91 2.02 5.67
N VAL A 26 3.40 1.45 4.56
CA VAL A 26 4.33 2.12 3.66
C VAL A 26 3.81 2.07 2.24
N GLY A 27 4.04 3.16 1.53
CA GLY A 27 3.66 3.38 0.13
C GLY A 27 4.88 3.75 -0.69
N GLY A 28 4.97 3.27 -1.92
CA GLY A 28 6.09 3.60 -2.77
C GLY A 28 6.08 2.93 -4.13
N LYS A 29 7.28 2.88 -4.73
CA LYS A 29 7.57 2.15 -5.97
C LYS A 29 8.32 0.86 -5.62
N PHE A 30 7.56 -0.16 -5.25
CA PHE A 30 8.05 -1.52 -5.00
C PHE A 30 6.94 -2.51 -5.35
N ASN A 31 7.28 -3.64 -5.98
CA ASN A 31 6.26 -4.55 -6.51
C ASN A 31 6.29 -5.93 -5.86
N GLN A 32 7.47 -6.45 -5.55
CA GLN A 32 7.62 -7.83 -5.11
C GLN A 32 8.70 -7.95 -4.03
N PHE A 33 8.46 -8.82 -3.06
CA PHE A 33 9.43 -9.24 -2.07
C PHE A 33 9.49 -10.75 -2.05
N VAL A 34 10.64 -11.30 -2.43
CA VAL A 34 10.84 -12.74 -2.67
C VAL A 34 9.77 -13.25 -3.65
N SER A 35 8.78 -14.02 -3.19
CA SER A 35 7.69 -14.57 -4.00
C SER A 35 6.33 -13.90 -3.71
N THR A 36 6.29 -12.87 -2.87
CA THR A 36 5.06 -12.19 -2.48
C THR A 36 4.95 -10.83 -3.18
N VAL A 37 3.82 -10.59 -3.82
CA VAL A 37 3.51 -9.32 -4.50
C VAL A 37 2.90 -8.36 -3.49
N PHE A 38 3.38 -7.11 -3.48
CA PHE A 38 2.92 -6.04 -2.59
C PHE A 38 2.26 -4.89 -3.34
N ASN A 39 2.69 -4.62 -4.58
CA ASN A 39 2.08 -3.62 -5.45
C ASN A 39 1.98 -2.23 -4.78
N GLY A 40 3.14 -1.68 -4.45
CA GLY A 40 3.29 -0.30 -3.97
C GLY A 40 2.80 -0.03 -2.55
N VAL A 41 2.19 -1.00 -1.86
CA VAL A 41 1.71 -0.83 -0.48
C VAL A 41 2.03 -2.06 0.38
N ALA A 42 2.58 -1.82 1.58
CA ALA A 42 2.87 -2.87 2.55
C ALA A 42 2.45 -2.43 3.95
N LEU A 43 2.17 -3.40 4.82
CA LEU A 43 1.99 -3.18 6.25
C LEU A 43 3.02 -3.97 7.07
N TYR A 44 3.46 -3.42 8.19
CA TYR A 44 4.32 -4.08 9.17
C TYR A 44 3.53 -4.34 10.44
N ASP A 45 3.47 -5.61 10.84
CA ASP A 45 2.72 -6.09 12.01
C ASP A 45 3.53 -6.10 13.31
N GLY A 46 4.72 -5.47 13.32
CA GLY A 46 5.67 -5.53 14.44
C GLY A 46 6.64 -6.71 14.36
N ARG A 47 6.48 -7.62 13.39
CA ARG A 47 7.36 -8.78 13.20
C ARG A 47 7.83 -8.90 11.75
N ARG A 48 6.94 -8.68 10.78
CA ARG A 48 7.21 -8.85 9.35
C ARG A 48 6.40 -7.89 8.49
N TRP A 49 6.91 -7.66 7.29
CA TRP A 49 6.17 -6.98 6.23
C TRP A 49 5.18 -7.94 5.57
N ASN A 50 3.95 -7.48 5.39
CA ASN A 50 2.87 -8.21 4.74
C ASN A 50 2.23 -7.33 3.65
N PRO A 51 1.74 -7.92 2.55
CA PRO A 51 0.86 -7.21 1.63
C PRO A 51 -0.44 -6.83 2.34
N LEU A 52 -1.15 -5.82 1.85
CA LEU A 52 -2.50 -5.52 2.32
C LEU A 52 -3.45 -6.62 1.81
N PRO A 53 -4.05 -7.45 2.70
CA PRO A 53 -4.91 -8.55 2.29
C PRO A 53 -6.13 -8.02 1.54
N SER A 54 -6.46 -8.58 0.39
CA SER A 54 -7.63 -8.12 -0.35
C SER A 54 -8.24 -9.24 -1.18
N ALA A 55 -9.56 -9.31 -1.14
CA ALA A 55 -10.33 -10.30 -1.88
C ALA A 55 -10.31 -10.06 -3.40
N THR A 56 -10.00 -8.84 -3.84
CA THR A 56 -10.11 -8.43 -5.26
C THR A 56 -8.76 -8.22 -5.95
N GLY A 57 -7.66 -8.26 -5.21
CA GLY A 57 -6.30 -8.03 -5.72
C GLY A 57 -5.45 -7.26 -4.71
N VAL A 58 -4.12 -7.37 -4.81
CA VAL A 58 -3.18 -6.79 -3.85
C VAL A 58 -2.71 -5.41 -4.32
N GLY A 59 -2.70 -4.43 -3.41
CA GLY A 59 -2.08 -3.11 -3.61
C GLY A 59 -2.66 -2.29 -4.75
N VAL A 60 -1.78 -1.56 -5.45
CA VAL A 60 -2.09 -0.67 -6.58
C VAL A 60 -1.36 -1.07 -7.86
N GLU A 61 -1.88 -0.70 -9.03
CA GLU A 61 -1.29 -1.01 -10.33
C GLU A 61 -1.24 0.19 -11.27
N GLY A 62 -0.27 0.17 -12.19
CA GLY A 62 -0.09 1.18 -13.22
C GLY A 62 0.50 2.51 -12.72
N GLY A 63 1.12 2.51 -11.54
CA GLY A 63 1.82 3.66 -10.97
C GLY A 63 2.39 3.34 -9.58
N ASP A 64 2.79 4.38 -8.86
CA ASP A 64 3.33 4.31 -7.50
C ASP A 64 2.38 4.93 -6.46
N VAL A 65 2.65 4.63 -5.19
CA VAL A 65 1.99 5.31 -4.05
C VAL A 65 2.94 6.34 -3.48
N GLN A 66 2.51 7.59 -3.48
CA GLN A 66 3.30 8.74 -3.04
C GLN A 66 2.75 9.35 -1.74
N ALA A 67 1.51 9.03 -1.37
CA ALA A 67 0.88 9.48 -0.15
C ALA A 67 0.13 8.34 0.54
N ILE A 68 0.19 8.28 1.87
CA ILE A 68 -0.65 7.41 2.69
C ILE A 68 -1.18 8.20 3.87
N ALA A 69 -2.46 8.05 4.18
CA ALA A 69 -3.06 8.49 5.43
C ALA A 69 -3.89 7.35 6.06
N VAL A 70 -3.99 7.35 7.39
CA VAL A 70 -4.80 6.37 8.12
C VAL A 70 -5.82 7.11 8.98
N SER A 71 -7.09 6.74 8.84
CA SER A 71 -8.19 7.32 9.59
C SER A 71 -9.12 6.22 10.12
N GLY A 72 -9.03 5.97 11.43
CA GLY A 72 -9.68 4.83 12.07
C GLY A 72 -9.22 3.51 11.44
N ARG A 73 -10.17 2.76 10.86
CA ARG A 73 -9.89 1.49 10.15
C ARG A 73 -9.51 1.67 8.68
N PHE A 74 -9.61 2.88 8.14
CA PHE A 74 -9.41 3.14 6.72
C PHE A 74 -7.98 3.56 6.44
N VAL A 75 -7.41 3.03 5.35
CA VAL A 75 -6.14 3.47 4.80
C VAL A 75 -6.41 4.12 3.46
N TYR A 76 -5.97 5.36 3.30
CA TYR A 76 -6.06 6.11 2.06
C TYR A 76 -4.69 6.10 1.40
N VAL A 77 -4.65 5.81 0.11
CA VAL A 77 -3.43 5.86 -0.68
C VAL A 77 -3.64 6.81 -1.84
N GLY A 78 -2.63 7.65 -2.07
CA GLY A 78 -2.58 8.60 -3.17
C GLY A 78 -1.31 8.39 -4.01
N GLY A 79 -1.37 8.63 -5.31
CA GLY A 79 -0.20 8.55 -6.18
C GLY A 79 -0.55 8.57 -7.66
N SER A 80 0.29 7.93 -8.48
CA SER A 80 0.17 7.91 -9.94
C SER A 80 -0.53 6.66 -10.50
N PHE A 81 -0.99 5.75 -9.62
CA PHE A 81 -1.65 4.51 -10.01
C PHE A 81 -3.02 4.72 -10.65
N VAL A 82 -3.46 3.75 -11.44
CA VAL A 82 -4.77 3.77 -12.13
C VAL A 82 -5.74 2.72 -11.62
N ARG A 83 -5.25 1.73 -10.88
CA ARG A 83 -6.06 0.65 -10.28
C ARG A 83 -5.65 0.40 -8.85
N ALA A 84 -6.59 -0.01 -8.02
CA ALA A 84 -6.36 -0.50 -6.67
C ALA A 84 -7.19 -1.76 -6.42
N GLY A 85 -6.56 -2.80 -5.89
CA GLY A 85 -7.22 -4.08 -5.62
C GLY A 85 -7.94 -4.68 -6.82
N GLY A 86 -7.33 -4.60 -8.01
CA GLY A 86 -7.89 -5.15 -9.25
C GLY A 86 -9.02 -4.32 -9.89
N ALA A 87 -9.50 -3.24 -9.25
CA ALA A 87 -10.53 -2.35 -9.81
C ALA A 87 -9.96 -0.99 -10.21
N GLU A 88 -10.65 -0.28 -11.11
CA GLU A 88 -10.28 1.09 -11.48
C GLU A 88 -10.46 2.04 -10.28
N ALA A 89 -9.38 2.72 -9.93
CA ALA A 89 -9.32 3.70 -8.86
C ALA A 89 -8.13 4.60 -9.18
N ARG A 90 -8.39 5.70 -9.88
CA ARG A 90 -7.32 6.56 -10.40
C ARG A 90 -6.84 7.50 -9.32
N TYR A 91 -5.54 7.45 -9.05
CA TYR A 91 -4.76 8.36 -8.20
C TYR A 91 -5.11 8.40 -6.71
N ILE A 92 -6.31 7.99 -6.31
CA ILE A 92 -6.71 7.87 -4.90
C ILE A 92 -7.60 6.64 -4.67
N ALA A 93 -7.30 5.90 -3.61
CA ALA A 93 -8.09 4.76 -3.21
C ALA A 93 -8.15 4.66 -1.67
N ARG A 94 -9.23 4.05 -1.18
CA ARG A 94 -9.43 3.73 0.23
C ARG A 94 -9.47 2.22 0.40
N TYR A 95 -8.76 1.74 1.41
CA TYR A 95 -8.77 0.36 1.88
C TYR A 95 -9.45 0.27 3.24
N ASP A 96 -10.36 -0.69 3.43
CA ASP A 96 -11.17 -0.84 4.64
C ASP A 96 -10.72 -1.97 5.59
N GLY A 97 -9.61 -2.63 5.28
CA GLY A 97 -9.13 -3.84 5.95
C GLY A 97 -9.42 -5.14 5.19
N ASN A 98 -10.18 -5.09 4.10
CA ASN A 98 -10.46 -6.26 3.26
C ASN A 98 -10.63 -5.94 1.77
N ARG A 99 -11.05 -4.72 1.42
CA ARG A 99 -11.33 -4.32 0.04
C ARG A 99 -10.80 -2.92 -0.24
N TRP A 100 -10.40 -2.74 -1.48
CA TRP A 100 -10.12 -1.44 -2.08
C TRP A 100 -11.39 -0.84 -2.67
N SER A 101 -11.53 0.47 -2.57
CA SER A 101 -12.59 1.24 -3.21
C SER A 101 -12.04 2.58 -3.70
N SER A 102 -12.47 3.02 -4.88
CA SER A 102 -12.23 4.41 -5.31
C SER A 102 -12.91 5.39 -4.35
N VAL A 103 -12.26 6.53 -4.11
CA VAL A 103 -12.81 7.64 -3.29
C VAL A 103 -13.48 8.70 -4.17
N GLY A 104 -13.31 8.59 -5.50
CA GLY A 104 -13.77 9.54 -6.49
C GLY A 104 -12.78 9.60 -7.65
N GLU A 105 -13.15 10.29 -8.73
CA GLU A 105 -12.21 10.62 -9.80
C GLU A 105 -11.49 11.92 -9.44
N VAL A 106 -10.17 11.86 -9.39
CA VAL A 106 -9.30 13.03 -9.31
C VAL A 106 -8.56 13.09 -10.64
N ASP A 107 -8.41 14.26 -11.25
CA ASP A 107 -7.65 14.39 -12.49
C ASP A 107 -6.24 14.87 -12.16
N GLY A 108 -5.41 13.93 -11.71
CA GLY A 108 -4.02 14.19 -11.38
C GLY A 108 -3.49 13.38 -10.20
N THR A 109 -2.16 13.25 -10.17
CA THR A 109 -1.41 12.54 -9.13
C THR A 109 -1.62 13.16 -7.75
N VAL A 110 -1.97 12.33 -6.76
CA VAL A 110 -2.09 12.76 -5.36
C VAL A 110 -0.74 12.61 -4.66
N LEU A 111 -0.08 13.75 -4.40
CA LEU A 111 1.28 13.79 -3.83
C LEU A 111 1.32 13.79 -2.31
N SER A 112 0.24 14.16 -1.63
CA SER A 112 0.17 14.16 -0.16
C SER A 112 -1.26 13.94 0.35
N LEU A 113 -1.36 13.39 1.56
CA LEU A 113 -2.58 13.22 2.33
C LEU A 113 -2.27 13.63 3.77
N ALA A 114 -3.25 14.20 4.48
CA ALA A 114 -3.12 14.64 5.87
C ALA A 114 -3.54 13.55 6.87
#